data_AF-A0A1V5DWK8-F1
#
_entry.id   AF-A0A1V5DWK8-F1
#
_cell.length_a   1.000
_cell.length_b   1.000
_cell.length_c   1.000
_cell.angle_alpha   90.00
_cell.angle_beta   90.00
_cell.angle_gamma   90.00
#
_symmetry.space_group_name_H-M   'P 1'
#
loop_
_entity.id
_entity.type
_entity.pdbx_description
1 polymer ?
#
loop_
_entity_poly.entity_id
_entity_poly.type
_entity_poly.pdbx_seq_one_letter_code
_entity_poly.pdbx_strand_id
1 'polypeptide(L)'
;MADLLESKRVKVRKPHICQGCGKKIEVGETAIVSVVADGGTVWRYYECIVCHKYAESNCYKCSDFDYCVGENYFVGLIKECMAERKR
;
A
#
# COMPACT_ATOMS: atom_id res chain seq x y z
N MET A 1 3.21 12.31 -11.15
CA MET A 1 1.80 12.07 -10.78
C MET A 1 1.59 10.59 -10.92
N ALA A 2 1.53 9.92 -9.78
CA ALA A 2 1.31 8.50 -9.72
C ALA A 2 -0.16 8.16 -10.00
N ASP A 3 -0.41 7.28 -10.96
CA ASP A 3 -1.74 6.81 -11.35
C ASP A 3 -1.97 5.37 -10.87
N LEU A 4 -3.01 5.15 -10.07
CA LEU A 4 -3.44 3.79 -9.68
C LEU A 4 -4.12 3.11 -10.88
N LEU A 5 -3.45 2.14 -11.49
CA LEU A 5 -3.93 1.42 -12.66
C LEU A 5 -4.87 0.27 -12.31
N GLU A 6 -4.54 -0.48 -11.26
CA GLU A 6 -5.32 -1.65 -10.82
C GLU A 6 -5.16 -1.83 -9.31
N SER A 7 -6.24 -2.22 -8.63
CA SER A 7 -6.19 -2.75 -7.27
C SER A 7 -7.10 -3.97 -7.19
N LYS A 8 -6.56 -5.11 -6.74
CA LYS A 8 -7.36 -6.34 -6.60
C LYS A 8 -6.96 -7.17 -5.39
N ARG A 9 -7.96 -7.89 -4.87
CA ARG A 9 -7.78 -8.87 -3.80
C ARG A 9 -7.27 -10.19 -4.37
N VAL A 10 -6.19 -10.70 -3.79
CA VAL A 10 -5.53 -11.94 -4.23
C VAL A 10 -5.20 -12.85 -3.05
N LYS A 11 -5.20 -14.17 -3.29
CA LYS A 11 -4.60 -15.16 -2.39
C LYS A 11 -3.12 -15.30 -2.76
N VAL A 12 -2.22 -14.99 -1.83
CA VAL A 12 -0.77 -14.98 -2.13
C VAL A 12 -0.20 -16.38 -2.23
N ARG A 13 0.69 -16.58 -3.21
CA ARG A 13 1.33 -17.88 -3.51
C ARG A 13 2.80 -17.96 -3.07
N LYS A 14 3.38 -16.82 -2.69
CA LYS A 14 4.70 -16.69 -2.06
C LYS A 14 4.61 -15.62 -0.97
N PRO A 15 5.50 -15.60 0.01
CA PRO A 15 5.48 -14.54 1.01
C PRO A 15 5.74 -13.17 0.40
N HIS A 16 5.06 -12.16 0.95
CA HIS A 16 5.25 -10.76 0.57
C HIS A 16 5.38 -9.89 1.82
N ILE A 17 5.93 -8.69 1.66
CA ILE A 17 5.92 -7.69 2.73
C ILE A 17 4.77 -6.73 2.46
N CYS A 18 3.93 -6.51 3.47
CA CYS A 18 2.93 -5.45 3.43
C CYS A 18 3.65 -4.11 3.38
N GLN A 19 3.45 -3.36 2.31
CA GLN A 19 4.07 -2.06 2.12
C GLN A 19 3.59 -1.05 3.17
N GLY A 20 2.33 -1.14 3.59
CA GLY A 20 1.76 -0.24 4.59
C GLY A 20 2.33 -0.40 6.01
N CYS A 21 2.59 -1.63 6.48
CA CYS A 21 2.99 -1.86 7.88
C CYS A 21 4.25 -2.69 8.07
N GLY A 22 4.88 -3.18 7.01
CA GLY A 22 6.06 -4.03 7.03
C GLY A 22 5.82 -5.47 7.50
N LYS A 23 4.59 -5.84 7.87
CA LYS A 23 4.28 -7.22 8.26
C LYS A 23 4.45 -8.15 7.06
N LYS A 24 5.06 -9.31 7.29
CA LYS A 24 5.05 -10.42 6.34
C LYS A 24 3.63 -10.96 6.14
N ILE A 25 3.25 -11.09 4.88
CA ILE A 25 2.04 -11.74 4.39
C ILE A 25 2.45 -13.13 3.95
N GLU A 26 1.97 -14.16 4.64
CA GLU A 26 2.34 -15.56 4.42
C GLU A 26 1.55 -16.20 3.28
N VAL A 27 2.08 -17.30 2.73
CA VAL A 27 1.42 -18.07 1.66
C VAL A 27 0.03 -18.50 2.10
N GLY A 28 -0.96 -18.32 1.22
CA GLY A 28 -2.36 -18.66 1.51
C GLY A 28 -3.15 -17.54 2.21
N GLU A 29 -2.49 -16.51 2.75
CA GLU A 29 -3.17 -15.31 3.22
C GLU A 29 -3.75 -14.50 2.05
N THR A 30 -4.66 -13.58 2.38
CA THR A 30 -5.25 -12.66 1.42
C THR A 30 -4.57 -11.30 1.51
N ALA A 31 -4.17 -10.75 0.38
CA ALA A 31 -3.60 -9.43 0.24
C ALA A 31 -4.36 -8.61 -0.81
N ILE A 32 -4.14 -7.31 -0.79
CA ILE A 32 -4.44 -6.44 -1.94
C ILE A 32 -3.14 -6.24 -2.70
N VAL A 33 -3.19 -6.43 -4.02
CA VAL A 33 -2.10 -6.04 -4.92
C VAL A 33 -2.56 -4.84 -5.71
N SER A 34 -1.76 -3.79 -5.65
CA SER A 34 -2.00 -2.54 -6.36
C SER A 34 -0.89 -2.33 -7.39
N VAL A 35 -1.28 -1.86 -8.57
CA VAL A 35 -0.39 -1.50 -9.67
C VAL A 35 -0.49 -0.01 -9.89
N VAL A 36 0.65 0.67 -9.83
CA VAL A 36 0.73 2.13 -9.96
C VAL A 36 1.73 2.48 -11.04
N ALA A 37 1.38 3.43 -11.91
CA ALA A 37 2.31 4.01 -12.86
C ALA A 37 2.78 5.37 -12.32
N ASP A 38 4.10 5.58 -12.24
CA ASP A 38 4.67 6.87 -11.88
C ASP A 38 5.98 7.10 -12.65
N GLY A 39 6.15 8.31 -13.17
CA GLY A 39 7.37 8.69 -13.90
C GLY A 39 7.73 7.79 -15.09
N GLY A 40 6.75 7.15 -15.74
CA GLY A 40 6.97 6.19 -16.83
C GLY A 40 7.36 4.77 -16.37
N THR A 41 7.38 4.53 -15.05
CA THR A 41 7.65 3.21 -14.46
C THR A 41 6.37 2.62 -13.86
N VAL A 42 6.19 1.31 -13.98
CA VAL A 42 5.07 0.59 -13.36
C VAL A 42 5.55 -0.15 -12.12
N TRP A 43 4.98 0.20 -10.98
CA TRP A 43 5.24 -0.39 -9.68
C TRP A 43 4.10 -1.31 -9.26
N ARG A 44 4.44 -2.32 -8.45
CA ARG A 44 3.46 -3.18 -7.80
C ARG A 44 3.81 -3.31 -6.34
N TYR A 45 2.82 -3.14 -5.47
CA TYR A 45 2.99 -3.34 -4.05
C TYR A 45 1.85 -4.18 -3.47
N TYR A 46 2.11 -4.74 -2.27
CA TYR A 46 1.20 -5.61 -1.56
C TYR A 46 0.79 -4.97 -0.25
N GLU A 47 -0.48 -5.05 0.09
CA GLU A 47 -1.01 -4.58 1.36
C GLU A 47 -1.80 -5.68 2.06
N CYS A 48 -1.68 -5.73 3.39
CA CYS A 48 -2.64 -6.47 4.18
C CYS A 48 -3.99 -5.74 4.16
N ILE A 49 -5.08 -6.47 4.40
CA ILE A 49 -6.44 -5.93 4.34
C ILE A 49 -6.62 -4.71 5.27
N VAL A 50 -5.96 -4.72 6.43
CA VAL A 50 -6.06 -3.62 7.41
C VAL A 50 -5.43 -2.34 6.88
N CYS A 51 -4.23 -2.43 6.31
CA CYS A 51 -3.55 -1.28 5.72
C CYS A 51 -4.31 -0.74 4.51
N HIS A 52 -4.78 -1.63 3.63
CA HIS A 52 -5.52 -1.20 2.45
C HIS A 52 -6.80 -0.44 2.81
N LYS A 53 -7.61 -0.98 3.75
CA LYS A 53 -8.82 -0.29 4.21
C LYS A 53 -8.53 1.07 4.82
N TYR A 54 -7.43 1.19 5.55
CA TYR A 54 -6.99 2.47 6.09
C TYR A 54 -6.62 3.43 4.96
N ALA A 55 -5.88 2.98 3.95
CA ALA A 55 -5.51 3.78 2.80
C ALA A 55 -6.75 4.26 2.01
N GLU A 56 -7.71 3.38 1.72
CA GLU A 56 -8.98 3.75 1.07
C GLU A 56 -9.74 4.83 1.84
N SER A 57 -9.78 4.70 3.17
CA SER A 57 -10.56 5.59 4.02
C SER A 57 -9.88 6.94 4.29
N ASN A 58 -8.54 6.99 4.23
CA ASN A 58 -7.78 8.13 4.75
C ASN A 58 -6.75 8.72 3.78
N CYS A 59 -6.20 7.91 2.87
CA CYS A 59 -5.06 8.28 2.03
C CYS A 59 -5.44 8.46 0.56
N TYR A 60 -6.42 7.71 0.03
CA TYR A 60 -6.80 7.81 -1.40
C TYR A 60 -7.46 9.14 -1.79
N LYS A 61 -7.89 9.92 -0.80
CA LYS A 61 -8.38 11.30 -0.98
C LYS A 61 -7.33 12.36 -0.63
N CYS A 62 -6.11 11.94 -0.27
CA CYS A 62 -5.02 12.86 0.04
C CYS A 62 -4.54 13.50 -1.26
N SER A 63 -4.43 14.83 -1.29
CA SER A 63 -3.90 15.58 -2.43
C SER A 63 -2.40 15.37 -2.65
N ASP A 64 -1.73 14.67 -1.72
CA ASP A 64 -0.31 14.38 -1.75
C ASP A 64 -0.07 12.87 -1.94
N PHE A 65 -0.62 12.35 -3.04
CA PHE A 65 -0.45 10.95 -3.44
C PHE A 65 1.01 10.64 -3.79
N ASP A 66 1.76 11.64 -4.27
CA ASP A 66 3.19 11.54 -4.57
C ASP A 66 4.03 11.30 -3.27
N TYR A 67 3.67 11.89 -2.11
CA TYR A 67 4.28 11.52 -0.82
C TYR A 67 3.94 10.09 -0.39
N CYS A 68 2.71 9.64 -0.69
CA CYS A 68 2.20 8.36 -0.21
C CYS A 68 2.54 7.16 -1.11
N VAL A 69 2.91 7.37 -2.37
CA VAL A 69 3.10 6.31 -3.39
C VAL A 69 4.31 6.59 -4.31
N GLY A 70 4.88 7.78 -4.29
CA GLY A 70 6.05 8.18 -5.10
C GLY A 70 7.40 7.81 -4.47
N GLU A 71 8.44 8.62 -4.76
CA GLU A 71 9.85 8.32 -4.41
C GLU A 71 10.11 8.08 -2.91
N ASN A 72 9.24 8.55 -2.02
CA ASN A 72 9.33 8.38 -0.57
C ASN A 72 8.47 7.24 -0.01
N TYR A 73 7.90 6.37 -0.85
CA TYR A 73 7.05 5.26 -0.39
C TYR A 73 7.85 4.14 0.28
N PHE A 74 8.31 4.37 1.50
CA PHE A 74 9.00 3.37 2.30
C PHE A 74 8.02 2.44 3.02
N VAL A 75 8.47 1.21 3.24
CA VAL A 75 7.71 0.19 3.96
C VAL A 75 7.42 0.66 5.38
N GLY A 76 6.14 0.75 5.77
CA GLY A 76 5.73 1.12 7.12
C GLY A 76 4.97 2.44 7.25
N LEU A 77 4.81 3.21 6.17
CA LEU A 77 4.13 4.51 6.16
C LEU A 77 2.75 4.48 6.86
N ILE A 78 1.89 3.50 6.52
CA ILE A 78 0.54 3.42 7.10
C ILE A 78 0.60 3.12 8.61
N LYS A 79 1.58 2.34 9.06
CA LYS A 79 1.78 2.07 10.50
C LYS A 79 2.12 3.35 11.25
N GLU A 80 2.93 4.23 10.67
CA GLU A 80 3.27 5.53 11.25
C GLU A 80 2.06 6.46 11.27
N CYS A 81 1.33 6.60 10.17
CA CYS A 81 0.11 7.42 10.14
C CYS A 81 -0.94 6.95 11.17
N MET A 82 -1.09 5.63 11.35
CA MET A 82 -1.96 5.06 12.38
C MET A 82 -1.49 5.38 13.81
N ALA A 83 -0.18 5.53 14.02
CA ALA A 83 0.39 5.85 15.33
C ALA A 83 0.28 7.34 15.66
N GLU A 84 0.46 8.22 14.68
CA GLU A 84 0.33 9.67 14.84
C GLU A 84 -1.09 10.10 15.21
N ARG A 85 -2.12 9.48 14.61
CA ARG A 85 -3.53 9.77 14.92
C ARG A 85 -4.00 9.32 16.31
N LYS A 86 -3.18 8.58 17.05
CA LYS A 86 -3.49 8.14 18.43
C LYS A 86 -2.91 9.09 19.49
N ARG A 87 -2.18 10.13 19.10
CA ARG A 87 -1.71 11.21 19.96
C ARG A 87 -2.69 12.38 19.92
#